data_AF-D3ZK28-F1
#
_entry.id   AF-D3ZK28-F1
#
_cell.length_a   1.000
_cell.length_b   1.000
_cell.length_c   1.000
_cell.angle_alpha   90.00
_cell.angle_beta   90.00
_cell.angle_gamma   90.00
#
_symmetry.space_group_name_H-M   'P 1'
#
loop_
_entity.id
_entity.type
_entity.pdbx_description
1 polymer ?
#
loop_
_entity_poly.entity_id
_entity_poly.type
_entity_poly.pdbx_seq_one_letter_code
_entity_poly.pdbx_strand_id
1 'polypeptide(L)'
;MPAPRILRTHLPPQLLPPSFWTNNCKYLYVARNAKDCMVSYYHFYRMCQVLPNPGTWNEYFETFINGKVSWGSWFDHVKGWWEIRDRYQILFLFYEDMKRDPKREIQKVMQFMGKNLDEEVVDKIVLETSFEKMKDNPLTNFSTIPKTIMDQSISLFMRKGIVGDWKNHFTVAQNERFDEIYEQKLDGTSLNFCMEL
;
A
#
# COMPACT_ATOMS: atom_id res chain seq x y z
N MET A 1 -16.20 -7.25 -18.49
CA MET A 1 -14.94 -7.95 -18.17
C MET A 1 -15.23 -9.42 -17.95
N PRO A 2 -14.57 -10.34 -18.68
CA PRO A 2 -14.74 -11.78 -18.48
C PRO A 2 -14.18 -12.23 -17.12
N ALA A 3 -14.67 -13.37 -16.62
CA ALA A 3 -14.11 -14.02 -15.44
C ALA A 3 -12.85 -14.84 -15.78
N PRO A 4 -11.89 -15.04 -14.84
CA PRO A 4 -11.84 -14.44 -13.50
C PRO A 4 -11.48 -12.94 -13.54
N ARG A 5 -12.13 -12.13 -12.70
CA ARG A 5 -11.92 -10.67 -12.63
C ARG A 5 -10.96 -10.33 -11.49
N ILE A 6 -9.99 -9.46 -11.75
CA ILE A 6 -9.15 -8.84 -10.72
C ILE A 6 -9.70 -7.44 -10.47
N LEU A 7 -10.06 -7.15 -9.22
CA LEU A 7 -10.63 -5.86 -8.81
C LEU A 7 -9.73 -5.23 -7.75
N ARG A 8 -9.53 -3.91 -7.86
CA ARG A 8 -8.73 -3.12 -6.93
C ARG A 8 -9.64 -2.18 -6.16
N THR A 9 -9.42 -2.06 -4.85
CA THR A 9 -10.07 -1.07 -3.99
C THR A 9 -9.15 -0.65 -2.86
N HIS A 10 -9.40 0.54 -2.31
CA HIS A 10 -8.81 1.04 -1.07
C HIS A 10 -9.88 1.27 0.00
N LEU A 11 -11.06 0.66 -0.16
CA LEU A 11 -12.12 0.78 0.82
C LEU A 11 -11.76 0.00 2.09
N PRO A 12 -12.01 0.57 3.29
CA PRO A 12 -11.95 -0.20 4.51
C PRO A 12 -13.08 -1.26 4.51
N PRO A 13 -12.94 -2.36 5.28
CA PRO A 13 -13.81 -3.53 5.13
C PRO A 13 -15.30 -3.21 5.34
N GLN A 14 -15.62 -2.29 6.26
CA GLN A 14 -16.99 -1.84 6.54
C GLN A 14 -17.67 -1.11 5.38
N LEU A 15 -16.91 -0.63 4.39
CA LEU A 15 -17.44 0.06 3.21
C LEU A 15 -17.41 -0.82 1.95
N LEU A 16 -16.88 -2.04 2.03
CA LEU A 16 -16.83 -2.94 0.89
C LEU A 16 -18.26 -3.43 0.56
N PRO A 17 -18.67 -3.47 -0.73
CA PRO A 17 -20.01 -3.94 -1.08
C PRO A 17 -20.29 -5.34 -0.53
N PRO A 18 -21.46 -5.58 0.11
CA PRO A 18 -21.76 -6.84 0.78
C PRO A 18 -21.61 -8.09 -0.09
N SER A 19 -21.82 -7.94 -1.41
CA SER A 19 -21.70 -9.02 -2.38
C SER A 19 -20.31 -9.66 -2.42
N PHE A 20 -19.25 -8.94 -2.06
CA PHE A 20 -17.90 -9.50 -1.98
C PHE A 20 -17.80 -10.54 -0.87
N TRP A 21 -18.39 -10.24 0.30
CA TRP A 21 -18.44 -11.16 1.45
C TRP A 21 -19.35 -12.35 1.17
N THR A 22 -20.57 -12.11 0.68
CA THR A 22 -21.56 -13.19 0.45
C THR A 22 -21.14 -14.15 -0.66
N ASN A 23 -20.37 -13.70 -1.65
CA ASN A 23 -19.83 -14.56 -2.72
C ASN A 23 -18.48 -15.20 -2.36
N ASN A 24 -18.02 -15.07 -1.11
CA ASN A 24 -16.78 -15.66 -0.61
C ASN A 24 -15.58 -15.40 -1.55
N CYS A 25 -15.41 -14.13 -1.96
CA CYS A 25 -14.30 -13.75 -2.83
C CYS A 25 -12.94 -13.93 -2.14
N LYS A 26 -11.89 -14.15 -2.92
CA LYS A 26 -10.49 -14.11 -2.44
C LYS A 26 -9.98 -12.66 -2.41
N TYR A 27 -9.30 -12.27 -1.33
CA TYR A 27 -8.70 -10.95 -1.17
C TYR A 27 -7.19 -11.06 -0.99
N LEU A 28 -6.45 -10.20 -1.70
CA LEU A 28 -5.05 -9.91 -1.42
C LEU A 28 -5.02 -8.54 -0.75
N TYR A 29 -4.66 -8.48 0.52
CA TYR A 29 -4.50 -7.23 1.26
C TYR A 29 -3.01 -6.96 1.46
N VAL A 30 -2.50 -5.83 0.97
CA VAL A 30 -1.10 -5.44 1.13
C VAL A 30 -1.04 -4.26 2.09
N ALA A 31 -0.43 -4.47 3.25
CA ALA A 31 -0.11 -3.42 4.20
C ALA A 31 1.33 -2.93 4.00
N ARG A 32 1.62 -1.71 4.42
CA ARG A 32 2.96 -1.11 4.42
C ARG A 32 3.10 -0.25 5.66
N ASN A 33 4.31 -0.13 6.19
CA ASN A 33 4.59 0.70 7.35
C ASN A 33 4.06 2.13 7.17
N ALA A 34 3.48 2.67 8.24
CA ALA A 34 2.72 3.90 8.19
C ALA A 34 3.56 5.13 7.81
N LYS A 35 4.83 5.17 8.22
CA LYS A 35 5.73 6.31 7.97
C LYS A 35 6.05 6.45 6.47
N ASP A 36 6.42 5.36 5.81
CA ASP A 36 6.61 5.36 4.37
C ASP A 36 5.30 5.57 3.61
N CYS A 37 4.18 5.02 4.11
CA CYS A 37 2.86 5.29 3.56
C CYS A 37 2.57 6.79 3.55
N MET A 38 2.80 7.49 4.67
CA MET A 38 2.60 8.92 4.79
C MET A 38 3.45 9.71 3.79
N VAL A 39 4.75 9.42 3.67
CA VAL A 39 5.63 10.07 2.69
C VAL A 39 5.16 9.81 1.27
N SER A 40 4.89 8.55 0.93
CA SER A 40 4.42 8.20 -0.41
C SER A 40 3.11 8.90 -0.74
N TYR A 41 2.21 8.99 0.23
CA TYR A 41 0.91 9.57 0.03
C TYR A 41 0.97 11.09 -0.09
N TYR A 42 1.81 11.77 0.70
CA TYR A 42 2.08 13.21 0.53
C TYR A 42 2.50 13.57 -0.90
N HIS A 43 3.47 12.84 -1.45
CA HIS A 43 3.90 13.07 -2.84
C HIS A 43 2.82 12.72 -3.87
N PHE A 44 1.98 11.72 -3.58
CA PHE A 44 0.81 11.41 -4.42
C PHE A 44 -0.25 12.52 -4.39
N TYR A 45 -0.55 13.12 -3.22
CA TYR A 45 -1.42 14.30 -3.14
C TYR A 45 -0.89 15.48 -3.95
N ARG A 46 0.43 15.69 -3.95
CA ARG A 46 1.05 16.78 -4.73
C ARG A 46 0.88 16.61 -6.24
N MET A 47 0.94 15.37 -6.74
CA MET A 47 0.85 15.10 -8.18
C MET A 47 -0.58 14.82 -8.67
N CYS A 48 -1.46 14.29 -7.81
CA CYS A 48 -2.81 13.90 -8.17
C CYS A 48 -3.79 15.08 -8.06
N GLN A 49 -4.16 15.65 -9.21
CA GLN A 49 -4.93 16.89 -9.32
C GLN A 49 -6.40 16.77 -8.87
N VAL A 50 -6.89 15.54 -8.63
CA VAL A 50 -8.24 15.30 -8.10
C VAL A 50 -8.29 15.26 -6.57
N LEU A 51 -7.14 15.31 -5.91
CA LEU A 51 -7.04 15.41 -4.45
C LEU A 51 -6.86 16.86 -4.02
N PRO A 52 -7.26 17.22 -2.78
CA PRO A 52 -6.99 18.56 -2.25
C PRO A 52 -5.48 18.79 -2.14
N ASN A 53 -5.05 20.04 -2.20
CA ASN A 53 -3.64 20.38 -1.99
C ASN A 53 -3.20 19.92 -0.59
N PRO A 54 -2.12 19.13 -0.45
CA PRO A 54 -1.67 18.63 0.84
C PRO A 54 -1.02 19.70 1.73
N GLY A 55 -0.73 20.89 1.19
CA GLY A 55 0.03 21.92 1.89
C GLY A 55 1.51 21.54 2.03
N THR A 56 2.15 22.05 3.06
CA THR A 56 3.51 21.69 3.47
C THR A 56 3.54 20.29 4.09
N TRP A 57 4.74 19.71 4.18
CA TRP A 57 4.95 18.43 4.85
C TRP A 57 4.43 18.43 6.30
N ASN A 58 4.64 19.52 7.05
CA ASN A 58 4.20 19.61 8.44
C ASN A 58 2.68 19.64 8.57
N GLU A 59 1.98 20.37 7.68
CA GLU A 59 0.51 20.39 7.65
C GLU A 59 -0.06 19.04 7.24
N TYR A 60 0.58 18.37 6.28
CA TYR A 60 0.18 17.04 5.86
C TYR A 60 0.41 15.99 6.95
N PHE A 61 1.51 16.08 7.69
CA PHE A 61 1.79 15.21 8.85
C PHE A 61 0.62 15.25 9.85
N GLU A 62 0.18 16.45 10.25
CA GLU A 62 -0.99 16.62 11.13
C GLU A 62 -2.27 16.04 10.52
N THR A 63 -2.48 16.27 9.22
CA THR A 63 -3.65 15.76 8.50
C THR A 63 -3.69 14.23 8.51
N PHE A 64 -2.55 13.58 8.27
CA PHE A 64 -2.43 12.13 8.20
C PHE A 64 -2.64 11.45 9.57
N ILE A 65 -1.96 11.91 10.63
CA ILE A 65 -2.07 11.28 11.96
C ILE A 65 -3.48 11.39 12.55
N ASN A 66 -4.24 12.42 12.14
CA ASN A 66 -5.64 12.61 12.51
C ASN A 66 -6.63 11.87 11.58
N GLY A 67 -6.14 11.11 10.60
CA GLY A 67 -6.97 10.36 9.66
C GLY A 67 -7.81 11.24 8.72
N LYS A 68 -7.43 12.51 8.52
CA LYS A 68 -8.13 13.49 7.68
C LYS A 68 -7.65 13.46 6.22
N VAL A 69 -7.22 12.30 5.76
CA VAL A 69 -6.86 12.04 4.36
C VAL A 69 -7.94 11.18 3.70
N SER A 70 -7.97 11.14 2.38
CA SER A 70 -8.83 10.21 1.63
C SER A 70 -8.61 8.77 2.10
N TRP A 71 -9.71 8.01 2.18
CA TRP A 71 -9.80 6.68 2.82
C TRP A 71 -9.60 6.64 4.35
N GLY A 72 -9.34 7.78 4.99
CA GLY A 72 -9.38 7.95 6.43
C GLY A 72 -8.09 7.54 7.16
N SER A 73 -8.25 7.05 8.38
CA SER A 73 -7.15 6.64 9.26
C SER A 73 -6.45 5.38 8.76
N TRP A 74 -5.13 5.46 8.51
CA TRP A 74 -4.31 4.30 8.18
C TRP A 74 -4.42 3.21 9.26
N PHE A 75 -4.41 3.61 10.53
CA PHE A 75 -4.48 2.69 11.67
C PHE A 75 -5.78 1.88 11.66
N ASP A 76 -6.92 2.55 11.49
CA ASP A 76 -8.22 1.87 11.49
C ASP A 76 -8.37 0.99 10.24
N HIS A 77 -7.79 1.41 9.11
CA HIS A 77 -7.80 0.64 7.88
C HIS A 77 -7.02 -0.68 8.02
N VAL A 78 -5.76 -0.64 8.47
CA VAL A 78 -4.95 -1.86 8.62
C VAL A 78 -5.48 -2.78 9.70
N LYS A 79 -5.96 -2.23 10.82
CA LYS A 79 -6.57 -3.02 11.90
C LYS A 79 -7.86 -3.68 11.47
N GLY A 80 -8.75 -2.95 10.81
CA GLY A 80 -10.02 -3.49 10.34
C GLY A 80 -9.83 -4.68 9.41
N TRP A 81 -8.88 -4.60 8.47
CA TRP A 81 -8.54 -5.73 7.60
C TRP A 81 -7.83 -6.87 8.34
N TRP A 82 -6.96 -6.55 9.30
CA TRP A 82 -6.24 -7.54 10.11
C TRP A 82 -7.20 -8.36 10.98
N GLU A 83 -8.17 -7.73 11.64
CA GLU A 83 -9.11 -8.37 12.56
C GLU A 83 -10.03 -9.40 11.89
N ILE A 84 -10.33 -9.20 10.61
CA ILE A 84 -11.22 -10.10 9.84
C ILE A 84 -10.45 -11.13 9.01
N ARG A 85 -9.11 -11.09 9.01
CA ARG A 85 -8.28 -11.91 8.10
C ARG A 85 -8.52 -13.42 8.24
N ASP A 86 -8.83 -13.88 9.45
CA ASP A 86 -9.07 -15.31 9.73
C ASP A 86 -10.55 -15.70 9.52
N ARG A 87 -11.44 -14.71 9.27
CA ARG A 87 -12.88 -14.95 9.04
C ARG A 87 -13.23 -15.10 7.56
N TYR A 88 -12.42 -14.53 6.67
CA TYR A 88 -12.65 -14.53 5.22
C TYR A 88 -11.41 -15.04 4.48
N GLN A 89 -11.53 -15.29 3.16
CA GLN A 89 -10.38 -15.67 2.34
C GLN A 89 -9.47 -14.46 2.06
N ILE A 90 -8.68 -14.05 3.05
CA ILE A 90 -7.78 -12.91 2.97
C ILE A 90 -6.33 -13.39 3.11
N LEU A 91 -5.52 -13.19 2.09
CA LEU A 91 -4.07 -13.24 2.22
C LEU A 91 -3.56 -11.83 2.58
N PHE A 92 -3.10 -11.68 3.82
CA PHE A 92 -2.51 -10.44 4.33
C PHE A 92 -1.00 -10.45 4.07
N LEU A 93 -0.50 -9.45 3.35
CA LEU A 93 0.88 -9.31 2.91
C LEU A 93 1.47 -8.00 3.43
N PHE A 94 2.79 -7.96 3.59
CA PHE A 94 3.53 -6.75 3.94
C PHE A 94 4.41 -6.33 2.77
N TYR A 95 4.35 -5.06 2.40
CA TYR A 95 5.19 -4.47 1.35
C TYR A 95 6.68 -4.69 1.65
N GLU A 96 7.06 -4.64 2.92
CA GLU A 96 8.43 -4.84 3.36
C GLU A 96 8.92 -6.27 3.12
N ASP A 97 8.05 -7.27 3.33
CA ASP A 97 8.38 -8.65 2.99
C ASP A 97 8.49 -8.84 1.48
N MET A 98 7.62 -8.20 0.69
CA MET A 98 7.71 -8.22 -0.78
C MET A 98 9.00 -7.57 -1.28
N LYS A 99 9.51 -6.57 -0.55
CA LYS A 99 10.80 -5.93 -0.85
C LYS A 99 11.99 -6.78 -0.41
N ARG A 100 11.88 -7.48 0.71
CA ARG A 100 12.94 -8.33 1.28
C ARG A 100 13.13 -9.61 0.46
N ASP A 101 12.03 -10.30 0.13
CA ASP A 101 12.04 -11.57 -0.58
C ASP A 101 10.82 -11.66 -1.53
N PRO A 102 10.88 -11.02 -2.71
CA PRO A 102 9.77 -10.99 -3.64
C PRO A 102 9.37 -12.39 -4.13
N LYS A 103 10.33 -13.31 -4.30
CA LYS A 103 10.07 -14.67 -4.77
C LYS A 103 9.20 -15.44 -3.78
N ARG A 104 9.53 -15.37 -2.49
CA ARG A 104 8.73 -15.97 -1.42
C ARG A 104 7.31 -15.40 -1.36
N GLU A 105 7.14 -14.08 -1.44
CA GLU A 105 5.80 -13.49 -1.39
C GLU A 105 4.95 -13.80 -2.63
N ILE A 106 5.57 -13.87 -3.82
CA ILE A 106 4.90 -14.33 -5.05
C ILE A 106 4.44 -15.79 -4.91
N GLN A 107 5.26 -16.67 -4.33
CA GLN A 107 4.89 -18.06 -4.07
C GLN A 107 3.70 -18.18 -3.11
N LYS A 108 3.63 -17.34 -2.06
CA LYS A 108 2.45 -17.29 -1.16
C LYS A 108 1.18 -16.89 -1.92
N VAL A 109 1.26 -15.86 -2.77
CA VAL A 109 0.12 -15.44 -3.61
C VAL A 109 -0.30 -16.56 -4.56
N MET A 110 0.67 -17.21 -5.20
CA MET A 110 0.42 -18.34 -6.10
C MET A 110 -0.32 -19.49 -5.39
N GLN A 111 0.17 -19.90 -4.21
CA GLN A 111 -0.45 -20.94 -3.39
C GLN A 111 -1.87 -20.56 -2.97
N PHE A 112 -2.07 -19.33 -2.50
CA PHE A 112 -3.38 -18.82 -2.12
C PHE A 112 -4.37 -18.77 -3.30
N MET A 113 -3.88 -18.48 -4.50
CA MET A 113 -4.67 -18.49 -5.72
C MET A 113 -4.94 -19.92 -6.24
N GLY A 114 -4.35 -20.95 -5.64
CA GLY A 114 -4.48 -22.34 -6.08
C GLY A 114 -3.80 -22.58 -7.44
N LYS A 115 -2.69 -21.88 -7.68
CA LYS A 115 -1.88 -22.02 -8.89
C LYS A 115 -0.62 -22.80 -8.58
N ASN A 116 -0.13 -23.50 -9.59
CA ASN A 116 1.18 -24.15 -9.57
C ASN A 116 1.93 -23.64 -10.82
N LEU A 117 3.00 -22.89 -10.61
CA LEU A 117 3.82 -22.32 -11.68
C LEU A 117 5.23 -22.85 -11.52
N ASP A 118 5.89 -23.10 -12.65
CA ASP A 118 7.28 -23.52 -12.66
C ASP A 118 8.19 -22.41 -12.13
N GLU A 119 9.35 -22.79 -11.59
CA GLU A 119 10.29 -21.86 -10.98
C GLU A 119 10.74 -20.75 -11.96
N GLU A 120 10.98 -21.10 -13.23
CA GLU A 120 11.34 -20.14 -14.28
C GLU A 120 10.25 -19.07 -14.50
N VAL A 121 8.98 -19.46 -14.39
CA VAL A 121 7.84 -18.53 -14.50
C VAL A 121 7.80 -17.60 -13.29
N VAL A 122 8.06 -18.12 -12.09
CA VAL A 122 8.14 -17.31 -10.87
C VAL A 122 9.29 -16.31 -10.96
N ASP A 123 10.47 -16.73 -11.41
CA ASP A 123 11.63 -15.85 -11.57
C ASP A 123 11.37 -14.75 -12.60
N LYS A 124 10.66 -15.08 -13.69
CA LYS A 124 10.21 -14.08 -14.65
C LYS A 124 9.23 -13.08 -14.03
N ILE A 125 8.28 -13.52 -13.21
CA ILE A 125 7.36 -12.62 -12.50
C ILE A 125 8.16 -11.70 -11.57
N VAL A 126 9.13 -12.23 -10.81
CA VAL A 126 10.01 -11.42 -9.94
C VAL A 126 10.71 -10.32 -10.74
N LEU A 127 11.29 -10.67 -11.90
CA LEU A 127 11.98 -9.71 -12.75
C LEU A 127 11.00 -8.64 -13.28
N GLU A 128 9.91 -9.06 -13.94
CA GLU A 128 8.98 -8.16 -14.63
C GLU A 128 8.16 -7.28 -13.66
N THR A 129 8.03 -7.71 -12.40
CA THR A 129 7.38 -6.91 -11.33
C THR A 129 8.38 -6.16 -10.44
N SER A 130 9.67 -6.17 -10.78
CA SER A 130 10.66 -5.35 -10.11
C SER A 130 10.38 -3.86 -10.31
N PHE A 131 10.82 -3.03 -9.35
CA PHE A 131 10.57 -1.59 -9.40
C PHE A 131 11.10 -0.95 -10.69
N GLU A 132 12.33 -1.27 -11.11
CA GLU A 132 12.92 -0.70 -12.32
C GLU A 132 12.11 -1.07 -13.57
N LYS A 133 11.72 -2.34 -13.71
CA LYS A 133 10.89 -2.79 -14.84
C LYS A 133 9.52 -2.11 -14.86
N MET A 134 8.86 -2.02 -13.72
CA MET A 134 7.53 -1.39 -13.62
C MET A 134 7.57 0.12 -13.77
N LYS A 135 8.67 0.77 -13.38
CA LYS A 135 8.89 2.21 -13.54
C LYS A 135 9.00 2.62 -15.00
N ASP A 136 9.65 1.80 -15.82
CA ASP A 136 9.83 2.08 -17.25
C ASP A 136 8.65 1.61 -18.10
N ASN A 137 7.77 0.76 -17.56
CA ASN A 137 6.62 0.22 -18.30
C ASN A 137 5.40 1.18 -18.27
N PRO A 138 4.96 1.71 -19.43
CA PRO A 138 3.84 2.67 -19.52
C PRO A 138 2.49 2.09 -19.08
N LEU A 139 2.35 0.75 -19.06
CA LEU A 139 1.13 0.08 -18.60
C LEU A 139 1.04 0.00 -17.07
N THR A 140 2.13 0.25 -16.35
CA THR A 140 2.20 0.16 -14.88
C THR A 140 2.57 1.46 -14.20
N ASN A 141 3.31 2.35 -14.87
CA ASN A 141 3.84 3.58 -14.26
C ASN A 141 2.88 4.79 -14.32
N PHE A 142 1.66 4.63 -14.84
CA PHE A 142 0.64 5.69 -14.96
C PHE A 142 1.03 6.86 -15.87
N SER A 143 2.05 6.73 -16.73
CA SER A 143 2.49 7.80 -17.64
C SER A 143 1.47 8.16 -18.72
N THR A 144 0.53 7.26 -18.99
CA THR A 144 -0.57 7.45 -19.96
C THR A 144 -1.75 8.23 -19.37
N ILE A 145 -1.77 8.48 -18.06
CA ILE A 145 -2.83 9.27 -17.42
C ILE A 145 -2.62 10.75 -17.73
N PRO A 146 -3.67 11.49 -18.15
CA PRO A 146 -3.57 12.91 -18.43
C PRO A 146 -3.01 13.72 -17.25
N LYS A 147 -2.20 14.73 -17.56
CA LYS A 147 -1.62 15.67 -16.58
C LYS A 147 -2.68 16.37 -15.72
N THR A 148 -3.87 16.58 -16.27
CA THR A 148 -5.04 17.14 -15.55
C THR A 148 -5.59 16.24 -14.45
N ILE A 149 -5.15 14.97 -14.38
CA ILE A 149 -5.50 14.01 -13.33
C ILE A 149 -4.26 13.66 -12.50
N MET A 150 -3.13 13.38 -13.15
CA MET A 150 -1.86 13.01 -12.51
C MET A 150 -0.70 13.74 -13.18
N ASP A 151 -0.16 14.76 -12.52
CA ASP A 151 1.00 15.50 -12.98
C ASP A 151 2.30 14.87 -12.50
N GLN A 152 2.81 13.92 -13.30
CA GLN A 152 4.06 13.22 -12.99
C GLN A 152 5.32 14.11 -13.03
N SER A 153 5.23 15.35 -13.54
CA SER A 153 6.35 16.31 -13.47
C SER A 153 6.55 16.88 -12.05
N ILE A 154 5.51 16.82 -11.20
CA ILE A 154 5.59 17.20 -9.77
C ILE A 154 6.18 16.05 -8.94
N SER A 155 5.68 14.84 -9.17
CA SER A 155 6.19 13.62 -8.56
C SER A 155 5.79 12.42 -9.40
N LEU A 156 6.73 11.53 -9.68
CA LEU A 156 6.45 10.29 -10.41
C LEU A 156 5.58 9.36 -9.57
N PHE A 157 4.65 8.63 -10.21
CA PHE A 157 3.88 7.58 -9.54
C PHE A 157 4.81 6.47 -9.02
N MET A 158 5.72 6.01 -9.87
CA MET A 158 6.82 5.11 -9.49
C MET A 158 7.99 5.93 -8.92
N ARG A 159 7.82 6.43 -7.68
CA ARG A 159 8.71 7.44 -7.07
C ARG A 159 10.08 6.90 -6.63
N LYS A 160 10.11 6.03 -5.62
CA LYS A 160 11.37 5.49 -5.04
C LYS A 160 11.40 3.97 -4.86
N GLY A 161 10.27 3.33 -4.52
CA GLY A 161 10.20 1.86 -4.44
C GLY A 161 11.09 1.19 -3.38
N ILE A 162 11.44 1.91 -2.30
CA ILE A 162 12.29 1.43 -1.19
C ILE A 162 11.52 1.46 0.13
N VAL A 163 12.04 0.74 1.14
CA VAL A 163 11.58 0.80 2.54
C VAL A 163 12.51 1.75 3.32
N GLY A 164 11.95 2.61 4.17
CA GLY A 164 12.72 3.50 5.03
C GLY A 164 12.96 4.91 4.48
N ASP A 165 12.29 5.29 3.38
CA ASP A 165 12.42 6.65 2.83
C ASP A 165 11.85 7.73 3.76
N TRP A 166 11.01 7.33 4.71
CA TRP A 166 10.51 8.21 5.75
C TRP A 166 11.61 8.92 6.54
N LYS A 167 12.79 8.30 6.71
CA LYS A 167 13.94 8.90 7.40
C LYS A 167 14.46 10.18 6.72
N ASN A 168 14.20 10.33 5.42
CA ASN A 168 14.58 11.53 4.66
C ASN A 168 13.57 12.68 4.77
N HIS A 169 12.45 12.49 5.48
CA HIS A 169 11.34 13.44 5.50
C HIS A 169 10.94 13.81 6.92
N PHE A 170 10.90 12.84 7.83
CA PHE A 170 10.52 13.07 9.22
C PHE A 170 11.63 13.83 9.94
N THR A 171 11.25 14.89 10.67
CA THR A 171 12.12 15.42 11.71
C THR A 171 12.16 14.48 12.91
N VAL A 172 13.17 14.60 13.77
CA VAL A 172 13.25 13.81 15.01
C VAL A 172 11.98 13.99 15.87
N ALA A 173 11.53 15.23 16.05
CA ALA A 173 10.32 15.53 16.81
C ALA A 173 9.04 14.93 16.17
N GLN A 174 8.93 14.94 14.84
CA GLN A 174 7.83 14.26 14.15
C GLN A 174 7.90 12.75 14.34
N ASN A 175 9.10 12.19 14.32
CA ASN A 175 9.29 10.76 14.52
C ASN A 175 8.86 10.32 15.92
N GLU A 176 9.34 10.99 16.96
CA GLU A 176 9.00 10.70 18.37
C GLU A 176 7.49 10.78 18.59
N ARG A 177 6.86 11.88 18.15
CA ARG A 177 5.41 12.03 18.26
C ARG A 177 4.64 10.98 17.47
N PHE A 178 5.13 10.60 16.29
CA PHE A 178 4.50 9.56 15.50
C PHE A 178 4.59 8.20 16.19
N ASP A 179 5.72 7.88 16.79
CA ASP A 179 5.95 6.62 17.48
C ASP A 179 5.02 6.47 18.70
N GLU A 180 4.84 7.53 19.50
CA GLU A 180 3.87 7.55 20.60
C GLU A 180 2.44 7.26 20.11
N ILE A 181 2.01 7.93 19.04
CA ILE A 181 0.68 7.71 18.44
C ILE A 181 0.57 6.29 17.89
N TYR A 182 1.62 5.80 17.24
CA TYR A 182 1.65 4.50 16.60
C TYR A 182 1.51 3.38 17.62
N GLU A 183 2.26 3.44 18.72
CA GLU A 183 2.15 2.50 19.85
C GLU A 183 0.74 2.51 20.42
N GLN A 184 0.19 3.68 20.73
CA GLN A 184 -1.17 3.80 21.27
C GLN A 184 -2.25 3.26 20.32
N LYS A 185 -2.11 3.51 19.01
CA LYS A 185 -3.13 3.15 18.01
C LYS A 185 -3.11 1.69 17.60
N LEU A 186 -1.95 1.03 17.69
CA LEU A 186 -1.79 -0.39 17.40
C LEU A 186 -1.73 -1.27 18.65
N ASP A 187 -1.84 -0.68 19.83
CA ASP A 187 -1.95 -1.43 21.09
C ASP A 187 -3.07 -2.48 21.01
N GLY A 188 -2.81 -3.64 21.62
CA GLY A 188 -3.70 -4.79 21.59
C GLY A 188 -3.75 -5.55 20.25
N THR A 189 -2.97 -5.14 19.24
CA THR A 189 -2.87 -5.88 17.96
C THR A 189 -1.59 -6.68 17.87
N SER A 190 -1.61 -7.76 17.09
CA SER A 190 -0.40 -8.52 16.73
C SER A 190 0.25 -8.03 15.44
N LEU A 191 -0.13 -6.83 14.95
CA LEU A 191 0.46 -6.25 13.75
C LEU A 191 1.87 -5.77 14.06
N ASN A 192 2.84 -6.21 13.26
CA ASN A 192 4.22 -5.77 13.38
C ASN A 192 4.72 -5.34 12.00
N PHE A 193 5.15 -4.09 11.89
CA PHE A 193 5.63 -3.51 10.64
C PHE A 193 7.13 -3.25 10.73
N CYS A 194 7.83 -3.59 9.65
CA CYS A 194 9.24 -3.31 9.50
C CYS A 194 9.42 -1.86 9.02
N MET A 195 10.22 -1.07 9.71
CA MET A 195 10.41 0.36 9.37
C MET A 195 11.58 0.61 8.40
N GLU A 196 12.44 -0.40 8.21
CA GLU A 196 13.63 -0.34 7.35
C GLU A 196 14.09 -1.76 6.97
N LEU A 197 14.75 -1.89 5.82
CA LEU A 197 15.33 -3.15 5.34
C LEU A 197 16.84 -3.03 5.21
#